data_AF-A0A2V6ZTU9-F1
#
_entry.id   AF-A0A2V6ZTU9-F1
#
_cell.length_a   1.000
_cell.length_b   1.000
_cell.length_c   1.000
_cell.angle_alpha   90.00
_cell.angle_beta   90.00
_cell.angle_gamma   90.00
#
_symmetry.space_group_name_H-M   'P 1'
#
loop_
_entity.id
_entity.type
_entity.pdbx_description
1 polymer ?
#
loop_
_entity_poly.entity_id
_entity_poly.type
_entity_poly.pdbx_seq_one_letter_code
_entity_poly.pdbx_strand_id
1 'polypeptide(L)'
;MDENSREVAVWLHDDRARLIVGAAPANNPSRWAIQGTMVGEAGVGLWLRTNTIQEFRPTAVGTKQVNWLFASTELLIRWDAVITIQVFESSGKEIGFKPTTS
;
A
#
# COMPACT_ATOMS: atom_id res chain seq x y z
N MET A 1 5.96 6.26 -23.98
CA MET A 1 5.09 6.48 -22.81
C MET A 1 4.02 5.43 -22.95
N ASP A 2 4.07 4.39 -22.13
CA ASP A 2 3.14 3.27 -22.25
C ASP A 2 1.77 3.76 -21.74
N GLU A 3 0.75 3.71 -22.60
CA GLU A 3 -0.60 4.21 -22.33
C GLU A 3 -1.32 3.51 -21.14
N ASN A 4 -0.66 2.55 -20.49
CA ASN A 4 -1.20 1.77 -19.38
C ASN A 4 -0.54 2.02 -18.02
N SER A 5 0.42 2.94 -17.90
CA SER A 5 1.01 3.26 -16.58
C SER A 5 0.02 4.08 -15.74
N ARG A 6 -0.77 3.40 -14.91
CA ARG A 6 -1.71 4.03 -13.97
C ARG A 6 -1.11 4.09 -12.57
N GLU A 7 -1.18 5.26 -11.94
CA GLU A 7 -0.90 5.34 -10.50
C GLU A 7 -2.06 4.74 -9.71
N VAL A 8 -1.73 3.92 -8.73
CA VAL A 8 -2.70 3.26 -7.87
C VAL A 8 -2.27 3.29 -6.41
N ALA A 9 -3.25 3.21 -5.51
CA ALA A 9 -3.05 2.83 -4.12
C ALA A 9 -3.70 1.47 -3.87
N VAL A 10 -2.89 0.50 -3.44
CA VAL A 10 -3.35 -0.85 -3.10
C VAL A 10 -3.44 -0.97 -1.60
N TRP A 11 -4.66 -1.17 -1.09
CA TRP A 11 -4.92 -1.34 0.34
C TRP A 11 -4.83 -2.82 0.72
N LEU A 12 -4.17 -3.11 1.84
CA LEU A 12 -3.83 -4.48 2.22
C LEU A 12 -4.44 -4.91 3.56
N HIS A 13 -4.69 -6.21 3.69
CA HIS A 13 -4.95 -6.83 4.97
C HIS A 13 -3.72 -6.74 5.89
N ASP A 14 -3.93 -6.45 7.19
CA ASP A 14 -2.85 -6.21 8.15
C ASP A 14 -1.90 -7.41 8.30
N ASP A 15 -2.44 -8.62 8.37
CA ASP A 15 -1.67 -9.86 8.47
C ASP A 15 -0.79 -10.08 7.23
N ARG A 16 -1.32 -9.83 6.04
CA ARG A 16 -0.59 -9.97 4.77
C ARG A 16 0.47 -8.88 4.62
N ALA A 17 0.16 -7.64 4.97
CA ALA A 17 1.11 -6.54 4.91
C ALA A 17 2.29 -6.74 5.87
N ARG A 18 2.02 -7.22 7.10
CA ARG A 18 3.06 -7.58 8.07
C ARG A 18 4.00 -8.66 7.54
N LEU A 19 3.45 -9.69 6.90
CA LEU A 19 4.26 -10.74 6.27
C LEU A 19 5.15 -10.19 5.14
N ILE A 20 4.65 -9.26 4.34
CA ILE A 20 5.43 -8.63 3.26
C ILE A 20 6.64 -7.87 3.82
N VAL A 21 6.44 -7.10 4.90
CA VAL A 21 7.51 -6.25 5.48
C VAL A 21 8.33 -6.92 6.59
N GLY A 22 8.00 -8.17 6.94
CA GLY A 22 8.64 -8.87 8.07
C GLY A 22 8.33 -8.25 9.44
N ALA A 23 7.19 -7.56 9.59
CA ALA A 23 6.78 -6.98 10.86
C ALA A 23 6.21 -8.05 11.81
N ALA A 24 6.48 -7.88 13.10
CA ALA A 24 5.87 -8.73 14.13
C ALA A 24 4.33 -8.62 14.14
N PRO A 25 3.62 -9.67 14.58
CA PRO A 25 2.20 -9.58 14.87
C PRO A 25 1.89 -8.44 15.84
N ALA A 26 0.77 -7.77 15.66
CA ALA A 26 0.30 -6.72 16.57
C ALA A 26 -1.08 -7.04 17.13
N ASN A 27 -1.30 -6.63 18.38
CA ASN A 27 -2.61 -6.78 19.04
C ASN A 27 -3.67 -5.84 18.42
N ASN A 28 -3.23 -4.69 17.89
CA ASN A 28 -4.10 -3.73 17.22
C ASN A 28 -3.77 -3.71 15.72
N PRO A 29 -4.73 -4.04 14.84
CA PRO A 29 -4.49 -4.04 13.40
C PRO A 29 -4.21 -2.62 12.91
N SER A 30 -3.25 -2.50 12.00
CA SER A 30 -2.94 -1.27 11.28
C SER A 30 -3.61 -1.27 9.90
N ARG A 31 -3.76 -0.10 9.29
CA ARG A 31 -4.12 -0.02 7.87
C ARG A 31 -2.86 0.06 7.04
N TRP A 32 -2.87 -0.52 5.85
CA TRP A 32 -1.70 -0.62 5.01
C TRP A 32 -2.04 -0.23 3.59
N ALA A 33 -1.17 0.56 2.97
CA ALA A 33 -1.28 0.94 1.58
C ALA A 33 0.07 0.86 0.87
N ILE A 34 0.02 0.51 -0.41
CA ILE A 34 1.16 0.62 -1.32
C ILE A 34 0.77 1.55 -2.45
N GLN A 35 1.43 2.71 -2.52
CA GLN A 35 1.31 3.61 -3.66
C GLN A 35 2.36 3.24 -4.71
N GLY A 36 1.97 3.21 -5.97
CA GLY A 36 2.92 2.97 -7.04
C GLY A 36 2.30 3.02 -8.41
N THR A 37 3.13 2.71 -9.41
CA THR A 37 2.71 2.60 -10.80
C THR A 37 2.41 1.14 -11.12
N MET A 38 1.23 0.86 -11.67
CA MET A 38 0.91 -0.46 -12.18
C MET A 38 1.82 -0.81 -13.36
N VAL A 39 2.52 -1.94 -13.26
CA VAL A 39 3.43 -2.45 -14.31
C VAL A 39 2.76 -3.56 -15.12
N GLY A 40 1.90 -4.35 -14.49
CA GLY A 40 1.14 -5.39 -15.15
C GLY A 40 0.30 -6.22 -14.19
N GLU A 41 -0.56 -7.05 -14.77
CA GLU A 41 -1.41 -7.98 -14.04
C GLU A 41 -0.97 -9.42 -14.32
N ALA A 42 -1.01 -10.27 -13.30
CA ALA A 42 -0.82 -11.70 -13.39
C ALA A 42 -2.03 -12.41 -12.78
N GLY A 43 -2.30 -13.67 -13.17
CA GLY A 43 -3.45 -14.41 -12.63
C GLY A 43 -3.49 -14.53 -11.10
N VAL A 44 -2.36 -14.33 -10.42
CA VAL A 44 -2.22 -14.42 -8.96
C VAL A 44 -2.11 -13.07 -8.24
N GLY A 45 -1.93 -11.96 -8.97
CA GLY A 45 -1.67 -10.67 -8.34
C GLY A 45 -1.35 -9.53 -9.31
N LEU A 46 -1.02 -8.39 -8.72
CA LEU A 46 -0.65 -7.16 -9.39
C LEU A 46 0.85 -6.88 -9.26
N TRP A 47 1.53 -6.63 -10.37
CA TRP A 47 2.88 -6.07 -10.36
C TRP A 47 2.82 -4.56 -10.22
N LEU A 48 3.43 -4.06 -9.14
CA LEU A 48 3.46 -2.65 -8.82
C LEU A 48 4.91 -2.17 -8.70
N ARG A 49 5.23 -1.07 -9.38
CA ARG A 49 6.49 -0.36 -9.21
C ARG A 49 6.35 0.62 -8.05
N THR A 50 7.13 0.42 -7.00
CA THR A 50 7.12 1.22 -5.77
C THR A 50 8.43 1.03 -5.01
N ASN A 51 8.72 1.92 -4.08
CA ASN A 51 9.84 1.82 -3.14
C ASN A 51 9.38 1.81 -1.67
N THR A 52 8.08 1.99 -1.42
CA THR A 52 7.55 2.18 -0.07
C THR A 52 6.24 1.46 0.18
N ILE A 53 6.10 0.90 1.38
CA ILE A 53 4.84 0.43 1.94
C ILE A 53 4.49 1.32 3.13
N GLN A 54 3.29 1.85 3.15
CA GLN A 54 2.81 2.76 4.18
C GLN A 54 1.98 1.98 5.20
N GLU A 55 2.38 2.06 6.46
CA GLU A 55 1.61 1.58 7.61
C GLU A 55 0.97 2.79 8.32
N PHE A 56 -0.35 2.76 8.45
CA PHE A 56 -1.12 3.70 9.24
C PHE A 56 -1.44 3.05 10.58
N ARG A 57 -0.50 3.23 11.52
CA ARG A 57 -0.54 2.60 12.83
C ARG A 57 -1.45 3.38 13.79
N PRO A 58 -2.43 2.74 14.44
CA PRO A 58 -3.21 3.40 15.48
C PRO A 58 -2.33 3.70 16.70
N THR A 59 -2.53 4.87 17.28
CA THR A 59 -1.88 5.36 18.50
C THR A 59 -2.94 5.93 19.44
N ALA A 60 -2.57 6.23 20.70
CA ALA A 60 -3.52 6.76 21.69
C ALA A 60 -4.21 8.07 21.26
N VAL A 61 -3.56 8.86 20.42
CA VAL A 61 -4.00 10.22 20.01
C VAL A 61 -4.23 10.35 18.50
N GLY A 62 -4.34 9.23 17.78
CA GLY A 62 -4.62 9.25 16.34
C GLY A 62 -3.85 8.19 15.58
N THR A 63 -3.42 8.52 14.36
CA THR A 63 -2.73 7.58 13.46
C THR A 63 -1.32 8.08 13.15
N LYS A 64 -0.32 7.21 13.30
CA LYS A 64 1.05 7.46 12.89
C LYS A 64 1.33 6.73 11.58
N GLN A 65 1.80 7.47 10.57
CA GLN A 65 2.31 6.86 9.35
C GLN A 65 3.76 6.37 9.55
N VAL A 66 4.03 5.14 9.14
CA VAL A 66 5.38 4.54 9.08
C VAL A 66 5.63 4.09 7.65
N ASN A 67 6.77 4.49 7.08
CA ASN A 67 7.16 4.11 5.72
C ASN A 67 8.20 2.99 5.79
N TRP A 68 7.87 1.84 5.22
CA TRP A 68 8.73 0.68 5.08
C TRP A 68 9.38 0.72 3.70
N LEU A 69 10.72 0.85 3.65
CA LEU A 69 11.47 0.94 2.40
C LEU A 69 11.77 -0.46 1.83
N PHE A 70 11.64 -0.61 0.51
CA PHE A 70 12.05 -1.81 -0.22
C PHE A 70 13.20 -1.50 -1.18
N ALA A 71 14.16 -2.43 -1.28
CA ALA A 71 15.29 -2.31 -2.20
C ALA A 71 14.93 -2.67 -3.66
N SER A 72 13.88 -3.48 -3.87
CA SER A 72 13.35 -3.80 -5.20
C SER A 72 12.47 -2.65 -5.70
N THR A 73 12.56 -2.35 -6.99
CA THR A 73 11.70 -1.35 -7.63
C THR A 73 10.32 -1.90 -7.99
N GLU A 74 10.15 -3.22 -8.04
CA GLU A 74 8.89 -3.88 -8.39
C GLU A 74 8.52 -4.97 -7.37
N LEU A 75 7.23 -5.05 -7.04
CA LEU A 75 6.65 -5.96 -6.06
C LEU A 75 5.39 -6.61 -6.65
N LEU A 76 5.29 -7.94 -6.57
CA LEU A 76 4.05 -8.66 -6.83
C LEU A 76 3.18 -8.65 -5.58
N ILE A 77 2.05 -7.95 -5.65
CA ILE A 77 1.04 -7.95 -4.60
C ILE A 77 0.00 -9.01 -4.95
N ARG A 78 -0.05 -10.08 -4.17
CA ARG A 78 -1.01 -11.17 -4.40
C ARG A 78 -2.44 -10.73 -4.11
N TRP A 79 -3.41 -11.26 -4.85
CA TRP A 79 -4.83 -10.90 -4.68
C TRP A 79 -5.38 -11.16 -3.28
N ASP A 80 -4.89 -12.20 -2.60
CA ASP A 80 -5.28 -12.52 -1.21
C ASP A 80 -4.74 -11.54 -0.16
N ALA A 81 -3.83 -10.64 -0.55
CA ALA A 81 -3.37 -9.53 0.27
C ALA A 81 -4.20 -8.26 0.09
N VAL A 82 -4.94 -8.14 -1.02
CA VAL A 82 -5.61 -6.90 -1.42
C VAL A 82 -7.02 -6.80 -0.84
N ILE A 83 -7.29 -5.70 -0.16
CA ILE A 83 -8.66 -5.28 0.21
C ILE A 83 -9.30 -4.55 -0.96
N THR A 84 -8.60 -3.56 -1.52
CA THR A 84 -9.10 -2.74 -2.63
C THR A 84 -7.96 -2.03 -3.36
N ILE A 85 -8.20 -1.64 -4.61
CA ILE A 85 -7.29 -0.88 -5.45
C ILE A 85 -7.97 0.42 -5.83
N GLN A 86 -7.34 1.54 -5.51
CA GLN A 86 -7.77 2.87 -5.90
C GLN A 86 -6.92 3.35 -7.07
N VAL A 87 -7.55 3.67 -8.20
CA VAL A 87 -6.88 4.19 -9.39
C VAL A 87 -6.93 5.71 -9.37
N PHE A 88 -5.80 6.36 -9.61
CA PHE A 88 -5.72 7.81 -9.72
C PHE A 88 -5.80 8.25 -11.18
N GLU A 89 -6.67 9.22 -11.47
CA GLU A 89 -6.89 9.74 -12.82
C GLU A 89 -5.76 10.68 -13.30
N SER A 90 -4.89 11.12 -12.40
CA SER A 90 -3.73 11.97 -12.70
C SER A 90 -2.69 11.90 -11.57
N SER A 91 -1.42 12.15 -11.93
CA SER A 91 -0.30 12.21 -10.99
C SER A 91 -0.57 13.29 -9.93
N GLY A 92 -0.75 12.88 -8.67
CA GLY A 92 -0.85 13.81 -7.54
C GLY A 92 -2.13 13.79 -6.70
N LYS A 93 -3.07 12.86 -6.91
CA LYS A 93 -4.14 12.64 -5.91
C LYS A 93 -3.57 11.90 -4.70
N GLU A 94 -3.56 12.57 -3.56
CA GLU A 94 -3.10 12.08 -2.27
C GLU A 94 -3.94 10.86 -1.81
N ILE A 95 -3.29 9.88 -1.16
CA ILE A 95 -4.00 8.74 -0.55
C ILE A 95 -4.80 9.25 0.64
N GLY A 96 -6.12 9.10 0.55
CA GLY A 96 -7.06 9.53 1.57
C GLY A 96 -6.98 8.67 2.84
N PHE A 97 -6.20 9.13 3.82
CA PHE A 97 -6.63 9.16 5.22
C PHE A 97 -6.13 10.46 5.85
N LYS A 98 -6.95 11.51 5.88
CA LYS A 98 -6.65 12.68 6.72
C LYS A 98 -6.75 12.22 8.17
N PRO A 99 -5.67 12.25 8.97
CA PRO A 99 -5.82 12.13 10.41
C PRO A 99 -6.69 13.30 10.83
N THR A 100 -7.84 13.06 11.45
CA THR A 100 -8.57 14.14 12.10
C THR A 100 -7.68 14.65 13.23
N THR A 101 -6.94 15.72 12.99
CA THR A 101 -6.35 16.52 14.07
C THR A 101 -7.52 17.12 14.84
N SER A 102 -7.86 16.48 15.96
CA SER A 102 -8.66 17.12 17.03
C SER A 102 -7.73 17.88 17.94
#